data_AF-A0A6S6TQQ6-F1
#
_entry.id   AF-A0A6S6TQQ6-F1
#
_cell.length_a   1.000
_cell.length_b   1.000
_cell.length_c   1.000
_cell.angle_alpha   90.00
_cell.angle_beta   90.00
_cell.angle_gamma   90.00
#
_symmetry.space_group_name_H-M   'P 1'
#
loop_
_entity.id
_entity.type
_entity.pdbx_description
1 polymer ?
#
loop_
_entity_poly.entity_id
_entity_poly.type
_entity_poly.pdbx_seq_one_letter_code
_entity_poly.pdbx_strand_id
1 'polypeptide(L)'
;MTIGVSELQKNISIIRNLKETLQVVDKKTNTLLATIVPNNNKNDVEDDWVERLGGVFSDSKLPEKYNGDVDAAIADAYHQEMMKKYGHMNDG
;
A
#
# COMPACT_ATOMS: atom_id res chain seq x y z
N MET A 1 3.30 -17.18 -9.40
CA MET A 1 3.80 -17.89 -8.18
C MET A 1 3.07 -17.35 -6.95
N THR A 2 2.84 -18.15 -5.91
CA THR A 2 2.19 -17.70 -4.67
C THR A 2 3.03 -18.08 -3.46
N ILE A 3 3.24 -17.14 -2.52
CA ILE A 3 4.02 -17.35 -1.30
C ILE A 3 3.28 -16.80 -0.08
N GLY A 4 3.43 -17.49 1.05
CA GLY A 4 2.92 -16.99 2.32
C GLY A 4 3.77 -15.83 2.85
N VAL A 5 3.15 -14.84 3.49
CA VAL A 5 3.89 -13.70 4.06
C VAL A 5 5.02 -14.12 5.01
N SER A 6 4.81 -15.16 5.83
CA SER A 6 5.84 -15.69 6.74
C SER A 6 6.98 -16.43 6.01
N GLU A 7 6.69 -17.08 4.88
CA GLU A 7 7.73 -17.70 4.03
C GLU A 7 8.54 -16.64 3.29
N LEU A 8 7.88 -15.56 2.84
CA LEU A 8 8.54 -14.43 2.21
C LEU A 8 9.50 -13.73 3.16
N GLN A 9 9.10 -13.51 4.43
CA GLN A 9 9.97 -12.92 5.45
C GLN A 9 11.24 -13.75 5.69
N LYS A 10 11.13 -15.08 5.64
CA LYS A 10 12.29 -16.00 5.79
C LYS A 10 13.18 -16.04 4.56
N ASN A 11 12.63 -15.79 3.37
CA ASN A 11 13.31 -15.97 2.09
C ASN A 11 13.25 -14.71 1.21
N ILE A 12 13.46 -13.53 1.81
CA ILE A 12 13.31 -12.24 1.10
C ILE A 12 14.20 -12.12 -0.15
N SER A 13 15.29 -12.88 -0.18
CA SER A 13 16.21 -13.02 -1.32
C SER A 13 15.53 -13.40 -2.63
N ILE A 14 14.37 -14.07 -2.58
CA ILE A 14 13.59 -14.49 -3.75
C ILE A 14 13.19 -13.30 -4.63
N ILE A 15 13.02 -12.12 -4.03
CA ILE A 15 12.63 -10.89 -4.74
C ILE A 15 13.76 -10.39 -5.65
N ARG A 16 15.03 -10.65 -5.32
CA ARG A 16 16.18 -10.08 -6.05
C ARG A 16 16.31 -10.57 -7.49
N ASN A 17 15.90 -11.81 -7.75
CA ASN A 17 16.00 -12.45 -9.07
C ASN A 17 14.62 -12.94 -9.53
N LEU A 18 13.57 -12.23 -9.14
CA LEU A 18 12.21 -12.59 -9.50
C LEU A 18 12.08 -12.53 -11.02
N LYS A 19 11.65 -13.63 -11.65
CA LYS A 19 11.42 -13.72 -13.10
C LYS A 19 9.95 -13.75 -13.47
N GLU A 20 9.09 -14.05 -12.50
CA GLU A 20 7.66 -14.22 -12.66
C GLU A 20 6.91 -13.47 -11.55
N THR A 21 5.68 -13.05 -11.83
CA THR A 21 4.83 -12.39 -10.84
C THR A 21 4.61 -13.27 -9.60
N LEU A 22 4.82 -12.68 -8.43
CA LEU A 22 4.68 -13.30 -7.13
C LEU A 22 3.52 -12.69 -6.36
N GLN A 23 2.54 -13.52 -6.02
CA GLN A 23 1.44 -13.16 -5.14
C GLN A 23 1.79 -13.49 -3.69
N VAL A 24 1.69 -12.50 -2.82
CA VAL A 24 1.91 -12.66 -1.38
C VAL A 24 0.55 -12.79 -0.72
N VAL A 25 0.34 -13.89 -0.02
CA VAL A 25 -0.93 -14.20 0.64
C VAL A 25 -0.74 -14.40 2.14
N ASP A 26 -1.77 -14.05 2.90
CA ASP A 26 -1.94 -14.60 4.23
C ASP A 26 -2.50 -16.02 4.08
N LYS A 27 -1.72 -17.03 4.48
CA LYS A 27 -2.12 -18.44 4.34
C LYS A 27 -3.20 -18.87 5.33
N LYS A 28 -3.45 -18.12 6.41
CA LYS A 28 -4.51 -18.43 7.38
C LYS A 28 -5.86 -17.95 6.89
N THR A 29 -5.91 -16.75 6.31
CA THR A 29 -7.15 -16.13 5.82
C THR A 29 -7.35 -16.27 4.31
N ASN A 30 -6.39 -16.86 3.59
CA ASN A 30 -6.32 -16.93 2.12
C ASN A 30 -6.50 -15.55 1.44
N THR A 31 -6.12 -14.48 2.14
CA THR A 31 -6.26 -13.12 1.63
C THR A 31 -5.01 -12.75 0.83
N LEU A 32 -5.22 -12.20 -0.37
CA LEU A 32 -4.14 -11.60 -1.16
C LEU A 32 -3.70 -10.29 -0.50
N LEU A 33 -2.43 -10.23 -0.09
CA LEU A 33 -1.85 -9.06 0.58
C LEU A 33 -1.09 -8.17 -0.39
N ALA A 34 -0.38 -8.75 -1.35
CA ALA A 34 0.40 -8.00 -2.33
C ALA A 34 0.65 -8.79 -3.61
N THR A 35 0.94 -8.08 -4.69
CA THR A 35 1.46 -8.66 -5.95
C THR A 35 2.78 -7.98 -6.27
N ILE A 36 3.85 -8.76 -6.35
CA ILE A 36 5.20 -8.31 -6.69
C ILE A 36 5.47 -8.72 -8.13
N VAL A 37 5.72 -7.74 -8.98
CA VAL A 37 6.03 -7.96 -10.40
C VAL A 37 7.55 -7.86 -10.63
N PRO A 38 8.14 -8.77 -11.41
CA PRO A 38 9.55 -8.71 -11.73
C PRO A 38 9.83 -7.52 -12.65
N ASN A 39 10.84 -6.73 -12.30
CA ASN A 39 11.26 -5.63 -13.14
C ASN A 39 12.12 -6.16 -14.30
N ASN A 40 11.46 -6.58 -15.37
CA ASN A 40 12.11 -7.19 -16.53
C ASN A 40 12.67 -6.15 -17.52
N ASN A 41 12.31 -4.88 -17.37
CA ASN A 41 12.70 -3.80 -18.27
C ASN A 41 13.48 -2.73 -17.49
N LYS A 42 14.80 -2.73 -17.64
CA LYS A 42 15.67 -1.65 -17.11
C LYS A 42 15.35 -0.26 -17.69
N ASN A 43 14.45 -0.17 -18.67
CA ASN A 43 14.10 1.06 -19.37
C ASN A 43 12.69 1.61 -19.03
N ASP A 44 11.85 0.89 -18.27
CA ASP A 44 10.44 1.29 -18.02
C ASP A 44 10.20 1.89 -16.61
N VAL A 45 11.22 2.04 -15.78
CA VAL A 45 11.01 2.16 -14.32
C VAL A 45 11.20 3.56 -13.73
N GLU A 46 11.78 4.52 -14.45
CA GLU A 46 11.89 5.87 -13.86
C GLU A 46 10.66 6.75 -14.11
N ASP A 47 9.94 6.61 -15.23
CA ASP A 47 8.83 7.52 -15.54
C ASP A 47 7.42 6.93 -15.28
N ASP A 48 7.17 5.64 -15.54
CA ASP A 48 5.79 5.14 -15.64
C ASP A 48 5.12 4.83 -14.27
N TRP A 49 5.85 4.42 -13.24
CA TRP A 49 5.22 4.02 -11.97
C TRP A 49 4.84 5.19 -11.08
N VAL A 50 5.66 6.26 -11.06
CA VAL A 50 5.32 7.50 -10.35
C VAL A 50 4.19 8.22 -11.06
N GLU A 51 4.17 8.25 -12.40
CA GLU A 51 3.04 8.81 -13.14
C GLU A 51 1.78 7.95 -13.04
N ARG A 52 1.87 6.62 -13.03
CA ARG A 52 0.68 5.77 -12.89
C ARG A 52 0.11 5.76 -11.48
N LEU A 53 0.94 5.70 -10.45
CA LEU A 53 0.47 5.76 -9.07
C LEU A 53 0.12 7.19 -8.67
N GLY A 54 0.96 8.16 -9.02
CA GLY A 54 0.70 9.58 -8.83
C GLY A 54 -0.52 10.05 -9.62
N GLY A 55 -0.73 9.55 -10.84
CA GLY A 55 -1.88 9.80 -11.70
C GLY A 55 -3.19 9.32 -11.12
N VAL A 56 -3.21 8.12 -10.52
CA VAL A 56 -4.38 7.60 -9.79
C VAL A 56 -4.79 8.50 -8.62
N PHE A 57 -3.83 9.19 -7.99
CA PHE A 57 -4.10 10.18 -6.94
C PHE A 57 -4.15 11.63 -7.44
N SER A 58 -3.88 11.88 -8.73
CA SER A 58 -3.81 13.25 -9.29
C SER A 58 -5.19 13.89 -9.39
N ASP A 59 -6.24 13.08 -9.60
CA ASP A 59 -7.63 13.53 -9.57
C ASP A 59 -8.22 13.59 -8.15
N SER A 60 -7.47 13.14 -7.14
CA SER A 60 -7.88 13.23 -5.73
C SER A 60 -7.68 14.66 -5.23
N LYS A 61 -8.58 15.56 -5.62
CA LYS A 61 -8.64 16.89 -5.01
C LYS A 61 -8.95 16.73 -3.53
N LEU A 62 -8.25 17.49 -2.69
CA LEU A 62 -8.63 17.64 -1.29
C LEU A 62 -10.11 18.03 -1.22
N PRO A 63 -10.91 17.39 -0.36
CA PRO A 63 -12.28 17.82 -0.10
C PRO A 63 -12.33 19.33 0.19
N GLU A 64 -13.33 20.04 -0.34
CA GLU A 64 -13.45 21.50 -0.20
C GLU A 64 -13.37 21.99 1.26
N LYS A 65 -13.80 21.14 2.22
CA LYS A 65 -13.73 21.44 3.66
C LYS A 65 -12.31 21.74 4.18
N TYR A 66 -11.26 21.33 3.45
CA TYR A 66 -9.88 21.64 3.80
C TYR A 66 -9.30 22.84 3.04
N ASN A 67 -10.01 23.40 2.05
CA ASN A 67 -9.59 24.57 1.28
C ASN A 67 -8.13 24.49 0.75
N GLY A 68 -7.69 23.31 0.34
CA GLY A 68 -6.32 23.08 -0.14
C GLY A 68 -5.25 22.92 0.96
N ASP A 69 -5.62 23.00 2.24
CA ASP A 69 -4.73 22.75 3.38
C ASP A 69 -4.52 21.24 3.58
N VAL A 70 -3.38 20.75 3.09
CA VAL A 70 -2.98 19.35 3.17
C VAL A 70 -2.73 18.94 4.63
N ASP A 71 -2.15 19.82 5.44
CA ASP A 71 -1.78 19.51 6.83
C ASP A 71 -3.05 19.32 7.68
N ALA A 72 -4.07 20.14 7.46
CA ALA A 72 -5.38 19.98 8.10
C ALA A 72 -6.05 18.64 7.70
N ALA A 73 -5.92 18.23 6.44
CA ALA A 73 -6.47 16.96 5.96
C ALA A 73 -5.76 15.75 6.57
N ILE A 74 -4.43 15.79 6.65
CA ILE A 74 -3.62 14.73 7.28
C ILE A 74 -3.95 14.63 8.77
N ALA A 75 -4.03 15.76 9.48
CA ALA A 75 -4.33 15.78 10.91
C ALA A 75 -5.73 15.19 11.23
N ASP A 76 -6.75 15.55 10.45
CA ASP A 76 -8.11 15.01 10.60
C ASP A 76 -8.16 13.50 10.31
N ALA A 77 -7.49 13.03 9.25
CA ALA A 77 -7.41 11.61 8.93
C ALA A 77 -6.72 10.80 10.04
N TYR A 78 -5.60 11.33 10.56
CA TYR A 78 -4.87 10.72 11.66
C TYR A 78 -5.70 10.66 12.94
N HIS A 79 -6.45 11.73 13.24
CA HIS A 79 -7.34 11.80 14.39
C HIS A 79 -8.50 10.79 14.28
N GLN A 80 -9.13 10.67 13.12
CA GLN A 80 -10.20 9.69 12.88
C GLN A 80 -9.70 8.26 13.01
N GLU A 81 -8.49 7.96 12.54
CA GLU A 81 -7.90 6.64 12.67
C GLU A 81 -7.59 6.29 14.14
N MET A 82 -7.05 7.26 14.90
CA MET A 82 -6.83 7.13 16.35
C MET A 82 -8.14 6.93 17.12
N MET A 83 -9.20 7.69 16.78
CA MET A 83 -10.54 7.51 17.35
C MET A 83 -11.13 6.13 17.06
N LYS A 84 -10.99 5.60 15.83
CA LYS A 84 -11.45 4.24 15.51
C LYS A 84 -10.68 3.17 16.27
N LYS A 85 -9.38 3.38 16.46
CA LYS A 85 -8.48 2.41 17.10
C LYS A 85 -8.55 2.41 18.62
N TYR A 86 -8.83 3.56 19.24
CA TYR A 86 -8.77 3.74 20.71
C TYR A 86 -10.07 4.29 21.33
N GLY A 87 -11.00 4.82 20.54
CA GLY A 87 -12.27 5.40 21.01
C GLY A 87 -13.31 4.38 21.49
N HIS A 88 -13.13 3.08 21.20
CA HIS A 88 -13.98 2.01 21.72
C HIS A 88 -13.69 1.61 23.19
N MET A 89 -12.76 2.28 23.89
CA MET A 89 -12.40 1.94 25.28
C MET A 89 -13.17 2.71 26.36
N ASN A 90 -14.14 3.57 26.02
CA ASN A 90 -14.76 4.49 26.98
C ASN A 90 -16.30 4.44 27.07
N ASP A 91 -16.93 3.35 26.63
CA ASP A 91 -18.36 3.07 26.88
C ASP A 91 -18.54 1.83 27.77
N GLY A 92 -17.90 1.83 28.94
CA GLY A 92 -18.04 0.82 30.00
C GLY A 92 -18.37 1.47 31.34
#